data_AF-A0A9R1NE10-F1
#
_entry.id   AF-A0A9R1NE10-F1
#
_cell.length_a   1.000
_cell.length_b   1.000
_cell.length_c   1.000
_cell.angle_alpha   90.00
_cell.angle_beta   90.00
_cell.angle_gamma   90.00
#
_symmetry.space_group_name_H-M   'P 1'
#
loop_
_entity.id
_entity.type
_entity.pdbx_description
1 polymer ?
#
loop_
_entity_poly.entity_id
_entity_poly.type
_entity_poly.pdbx_seq_one_letter_code
_entity_poly.pdbx_strand_id
1 'polypeptide(L)'
;MKKIEERAAEKSARPSKIDWVEAGVVSPVVRNQKGCGCCWAMAAVASVEAVHNLKTSQSISLSVQELIDCNFNILNRGCQHGTTDLLNYKGGIMDYETLPEETKRHAVLIVGYGTDPDGVKYWRFKNSWGEGWGEGGFGRIRRHVADKRGVLGIFMKPGLYPVLNI
;
A
#
# COMPACT_ATOMS: atom_id res chain seq x y z
N MET A 1 -20.75 -4.75 -26.90
CA MET A 1 -19.52 -5.26 -27.55
C MET A 1 -18.37 -4.25 -27.42
N LYS A 2 -18.49 -3.00 -27.92
CA LYS A 2 -17.48 -1.92 -27.74
C LYS A 2 -16.87 -1.78 -26.33
N LYS A 3 -17.68 -1.68 -25.27
CA LYS A 3 -17.17 -1.58 -23.88
C LYS A 3 -16.36 -2.79 -23.38
N ILE A 4 -16.58 -3.98 -23.94
CA ILE A 4 -15.84 -5.19 -23.57
C ILE A 4 -14.49 -5.20 -24.28
N GLU A 5 -14.47 -4.83 -25.56
CA GLU A 5 -13.27 -4.69 -26.38
C GLU A 5 -12.37 -3.56 -25.86
N GLU A 6 -12.94 -2.43 -25.47
CA GLU A 6 -12.23 -1.30 -24.84
C GLU A 6 -11.58 -1.71 -23.52
N ARG A 7 -12.29 -2.44 -22.65
CA ARG A 7 -11.72 -2.98 -21.39
C ARG A 7 -10.65 -4.03 -21.61
N ALA A 8 -10.75 -4.80 -22.69
CA ALA A 8 -9.74 -5.79 -23.07
C ALA A 8 -8.48 -5.10 -23.60
N ALA A 9 -8.63 -4.08 -24.45
CA ALA A 9 -7.53 -3.26 -24.96
C ALA A 9 -6.82 -2.50 -23.83
N GLU A 10 -7.57 -1.91 -22.91
CA GLU A 10 -7.04 -1.20 -21.74
C GLU A 10 -6.37 -2.14 -20.72
N LYS A 11 -6.75 -3.43 -20.69
CA LYS A 11 -5.99 -4.46 -19.97
C LYS A 11 -4.70 -4.83 -20.68
N SER A 12 -4.72 -4.93 -22.01
CA SER A 12 -3.56 -5.27 -22.83
C SER A 12 -2.49 -4.18 -22.84
N ALA A 13 -2.88 -2.92 -22.65
CA ALA A 13 -1.97 -1.77 -22.62
C ALA A 13 -1.26 -1.57 -21.26
N ARG A 14 -1.67 -2.27 -20.19
CA ARG A 14 -1.05 -2.12 -18.86
C ARG A 14 0.28 -2.87 -18.79
N PRO A 15 1.34 -2.26 -18.22
CA PRO A 15 2.60 -2.96 -17.97
C PRO A 15 2.38 -4.25 -17.17
N SER A 16 3.19 -5.27 -17.42
CA SER A 16 3.16 -6.53 -16.67
C SER A 16 3.74 -6.40 -15.25
N LYS A 17 4.62 -5.42 -15.05
CA LYS A 17 5.23 -5.02 -13.78
C LYS A 17 5.21 -3.49 -13.66
N ILE A 18 4.88 -2.99 -12.48
CA ILE A 18 5.11 -1.59 -12.07
C ILE A 18 5.78 -1.63 -10.71
N ASP A 19 6.83 -0.83 -10.54
CA ASP A 19 7.42 -0.54 -9.23
C ASP A 19 7.75 0.95 -9.13
N TRP A 20 6.94 1.68 -8.36
CA TRP A 20 7.12 3.11 -8.18
C TRP A 20 8.34 3.47 -7.32
N VAL A 21 8.91 2.51 -6.58
CA VAL A 21 10.18 2.70 -5.85
C VAL A 21 11.34 2.60 -6.83
N GLU A 22 11.37 1.58 -7.70
CA GLU A 22 12.39 1.47 -8.77
C GLU A 22 12.33 2.67 -9.73
N ALA A 23 11.13 3.19 -9.99
CA ALA A 23 10.93 4.38 -10.82
C ALA A 23 11.31 5.71 -10.12
N GLY A 24 11.75 5.67 -8.86
CA GLY A 24 12.15 6.86 -8.10
C GLY A 24 10.99 7.77 -7.66
N VAL A 25 9.74 7.33 -7.81
CA VAL A 25 8.53 8.08 -7.44
C VAL A 25 8.23 7.95 -5.94
N VAL A 26 8.37 6.74 -5.40
CA VAL A 26 8.19 6.46 -3.97
C VAL A 26 9.55 6.34 -3.30
N SER A 27 9.77 7.11 -2.22
CA SER A 27 11.02 7.02 -1.43
C SER A 27 11.27 5.59 -0.94
N PRO A 28 12.52 5.07 -1.05
CA PRO A 28 12.88 3.75 -0.53
C PRO A 28 12.97 3.74 1.00
N VAL A 29 13.12 4.90 1.66
CA VAL A 29 13.25 5.00 3.12
C VAL A 29 11.94 4.63 3.79
N VAL A 30 11.98 3.66 4.70
CA VAL A 30 10.78 3.16 5.40
C VAL A 30 10.71 3.70 6.83
N ARG A 31 9.67 4.50 7.12
CA ARG A 31 9.41 5.04 8.45
C ARG A 31 8.98 3.94 9.42
N ASN A 32 9.16 4.19 10.72
CA ASN A 32 8.73 3.27 11.79
C ASN A 32 7.74 3.96 12.74
N GLN A 33 6.47 3.54 12.71
CA GLN A 33 5.41 4.05 13.59
C GLN A 33 5.55 3.57 15.05
N LYS A 34 6.42 2.58 15.33
CA LYS A 34 6.58 1.93 16.63
C LYS A 34 5.22 1.45 17.18
N GLY A 35 4.96 1.67 18.47
CA GLY A 35 3.68 1.34 19.10
C GLY A 35 2.54 2.30 18.78
N CYS A 36 2.78 3.37 18.00
CA CYS A 36 1.72 4.30 17.65
C CYS A 36 0.85 3.71 16.53
N GLY A 37 -0.45 3.69 16.74
CA GLY A 37 -1.45 3.29 15.76
C GLY A 37 -1.72 4.31 14.64
N CYS A 38 -0.67 4.86 14.02
CA CYS A 38 -0.75 5.91 13.00
C CYS A 38 -0.54 5.39 11.56
N CYS A 39 -0.78 4.10 11.30
CA CYS A 39 -0.64 3.51 9.96
C CYS A 39 -1.46 4.28 8.90
N TRP A 40 -2.64 4.77 9.29
CA TRP A 40 -3.51 5.62 8.46
C TRP A 40 -2.80 6.90 8.00
N ALA A 41 -2.09 7.58 8.89
CA ALA A 41 -1.35 8.80 8.60
C ALA A 41 -0.09 8.49 7.77
N MET A 42 0.62 7.41 8.10
CA MET A 42 1.79 6.95 7.35
C MET A 42 1.46 6.64 5.89
N ALA A 43 0.38 5.90 5.64
CA ALA A 43 -0.06 5.54 4.29
C ALA A 43 -0.53 6.78 3.51
N ALA A 44 -1.30 7.67 4.15
CA ALA A 44 -1.76 8.91 3.54
C ALA A 44 -0.59 9.81 3.13
N VAL A 45 0.34 10.09 4.04
CA VAL A 45 1.54 10.90 3.75
C VAL A 45 2.36 10.27 2.63
N ALA A 46 2.64 8.97 2.70
CA ALA A 46 3.43 8.30 1.66
C ALA A 46 2.78 8.42 0.26
N SER A 47 1.44 8.39 0.18
CA SER A 47 0.72 8.58 -1.08
C SER A 47 0.81 10.01 -1.62
N VAL A 48 0.79 11.02 -0.74
CA VAL A 48 0.91 12.44 -1.11
C VAL A 48 2.35 12.76 -1.55
N GLU A 49 3.34 12.25 -0.83
CA GLU A 49 4.75 12.36 -1.23
C GLU A 49 5.00 11.75 -2.61
N ALA A 50 4.41 10.56 -2.86
CA ALA A 50 4.52 9.88 -4.14
C ALA A 50 3.87 10.68 -5.29
N VAL A 51 2.64 11.18 -5.11
CA VAL A 51 1.97 11.96 -6.17
C VAL A 51 2.64 13.30 -6.41
N HIS A 52 3.19 13.92 -5.35
CA HIS A 52 3.96 15.14 -5.48
C HIS A 52 5.21 14.89 -6.32
N ASN A 53 6.05 13.92 -5.95
CA ASN A 53 7.25 13.58 -6.69
C ASN A 53 6.96 13.15 -8.13
N LEU A 54 5.88 12.39 -8.36
CA LEU A 54 5.43 12.02 -9.71
C LEU A 54 5.13 13.23 -10.59
N LYS A 55 4.63 14.33 -10.02
CA LYS A 55 4.21 15.54 -10.75
C LYS A 55 5.30 16.60 -10.85
N THR A 56 6.15 16.72 -9.83
CA THR A 56 7.13 17.80 -9.71
C THR A 56 8.56 17.34 -9.91
N SER A 57 8.82 16.03 -9.92
CA SER A 57 10.16 15.43 -9.84
C SER A 57 10.94 15.87 -8.59
N GLN A 58 10.24 16.31 -7.54
CA GLN A 58 10.83 16.71 -6.27
C GLN A 58 10.43 15.72 -5.18
N SER A 59 11.42 15.06 -4.59
CA SER A 59 11.19 14.23 -3.42
C SER A 59 11.14 15.10 -2.17
N ILE A 60 9.99 15.09 -1.50
CA ILE A 60 9.78 15.80 -0.23
C ILE A 60 9.49 14.81 0.89
N SER A 61 9.85 15.18 2.12
CA SER A 61 9.44 14.48 3.33
C SER A 61 8.42 15.33 4.08
N LEU A 62 7.17 14.90 4.07
CA LEU A 62 6.06 15.55 4.75
C LEU A 62 5.92 15.09 6.21
N SER A 63 5.25 15.91 7.02
CA SER A 63 5.04 15.64 8.45
C SER A 63 3.89 14.66 8.66
N VAL A 64 4.22 13.43 9.09
CA VAL A 64 3.19 12.48 9.58
C VAL A 64 2.59 12.99 10.90
N GLN A 65 3.39 13.69 11.71
CA GLN A 65 2.97 14.19 13.02
C GLN A 65 1.86 15.24 12.91
N GLU A 66 1.86 16.07 11.86
CA GLU A 66 0.79 17.04 11.60
C GLU A 66 -0.56 16.34 11.42
N LEU A 67 -0.62 15.23 10.68
CA LEU A 67 -1.86 14.46 10.58
C LEU A 67 -2.24 13.85 11.93
N ILE A 68 -1.29 13.29 12.68
CA ILE A 68 -1.55 12.67 13.99
C ILE A 68 -2.15 13.68 14.97
N ASP A 69 -1.63 14.91 15.00
CA ASP A 69 -2.01 15.94 15.97
C ASP A 69 -3.25 16.72 15.56
N CYS A 70 -3.33 17.11 14.29
CA CYS A 70 -4.33 18.08 13.82
C CYS A 70 -5.58 17.44 13.24
N ASN A 71 -5.50 16.23 12.70
CA ASN A 71 -6.63 15.55 12.06
C ASN A 71 -7.38 14.65 13.07
N PHE A 72 -7.68 15.18 14.25
CA PHE A 72 -8.37 14.45 15.30
C PHE A 72 -9.89 14.53 15.11
N ASN A 73 -10.53 13.40 14.80
CA ASN A 73 -11.99 13.32 14.64
C ASN A 73 -12.48 11.90 14.99
N ILE A 74 -13.79 11.64 14.85
CA ILE A 74 -14.35 10.32 15.18
C ILE A 74 -13.69 9.15 14.41
N LEU A 75 -13.16 9.42 13.22
CA LEU A 75 -12.49 8.45 12.34
C LEU A 75 -10.98 8.36 12.62
N ASN A 76 -10.35 9.43 13.09
CA ASN A 76 -8.90 9.53 13.28
C ASN A 76 -8.57 9.92 14.72
N ARG A 77 -8.06 8.96 15.49
CA ARG A 77 -7.77 9.12 16.93
C ARG A 77 -6.29 9.00 17.23
N GLY A 78 -5.45 9.70 16.47
CA GLY A 78 -4.00 9.68 16.62
C GLY A 78 -3.43 8.26 16.59
N CYS A 79 -2.84 7.83 17.72
CA CYS A 79 -2.15 6.54 17.88
C CYS A 79 -3.06 5.35 18.29
N GLN A 80 -4.38 5.46 18.32
CA GLN A 80 -5.24 4.42 18.93
C GLN A 80 -5.40 3.11 18.11
N HIS A 81 -4.98 3.04 16.84
CA HIS A 81 -5.21 1.84 16.00
C HIS A 81 -3.93 1.20 15.41
N GLY A 82 -3.55 0.02 15.90
CA GLY A 82 -2.44 -0.81 15.39
C GLY A 82 -2.88 -2.18 14.86
N THR A 83 -2.03 -2.85 14.08
CA THR A 83 -2.32 -4.15 13.43
C THR A 83 -1.44 -5.29 13.97
N THR A 84 -1.88 -6.53 13.76
CA THR A 84 -1.21 -7.77 14.20
C THR A 84 -0.85 -8.74 13.07
N ASP A 85 -1.58 -8.74 11.95
CA ASP A 85 -1.52 -9.86 10.98
C ASP A 85 -0.26 -9.85 10.11
N LEU A 86 0.36 -8.69 9.95
CA LEU A 86 1.59 -8.52 9.17
C LEU A 86 2.87 -8.79 9.99
N LEU A 87 2.79 -8.93 11.32
CA LEU A 87 3.96 -8.88 12.21
C LEU A 87 5.03 -9.94 11.90
N ASN A 88 4.61 -11.10 11.38
CA ASN A 88 5.50 -12.24 11.13
C ASN A 88 6.08 -12.30 9.72
N TYR A 89 5.72 -11.37 8.83
CA TYR A 89 6.25 -11.37 7.47
C TYR A 89 7.76 -11.08 7.45
N LYS A 90 8.52 -11.97 6.80
CA LYS A 90 9.98 -11.85 6.61
C LYS A 90 10.40 -11.83 5.13
N GLY A 91 9.47 -12.16 4.22
CA GLY A 91 9.71 -12.22 2.77
C GLY A 91 8.74 -13.16 2.07
N GLY A 92 8.77 -13.15 0.74
CA GLY A 92 7.91 -13.99 -0.10
C GLY A 92 6.57 -13.33 -0.46
N ILE A 93 5.66 -14.07 -1.09
CA ILE A 93 4.32 -13.58 -1.39
C ILE A 93 3.38 -14.08 -0.29
N MET A 94 2.81 -13.16 0.48
CA MET A 94 1.76 -13.52 1.44
C MET A 94 0.55 -14.05 0.71
N ASP A 95 0.11 -15.22 1.16
CA ASP A 95 -0.99 -15.97 0.61
C ASP A 95 -1.77 -16.58 1.77
N TYR A 96 -3.05 -16.30 1.85
CA TYR A 96 -3.97 -17.00 2.73
C TYR A 96 -5.39 -16.71 2.26
N GLU A 97 -6.26 -17.70 2.38
CA GLU A 97 -7.54 -17.67 1.67
C GLU A 97 -8.63 -16.88 2.38
N THR A 98 -8.57 -16.63 3.69
CA THR A 98 -9.62 -15.85 4.35
C THR A 98 -9.16 -15.33 5.71
N LEU A 99 -9.39 -14.05 5.96
CA LEU A 99 -9.30 -13.47 7.31
C LEU A 99 -10.47 -13.96 8.18
N PRO A 100 -10.26 -14.37 9.45
CA PRO A 100 -11.33 -14.52 10.42
C PRO A 100 -12.00 -13.16 10.71
N GLU A 101 -13.24 -13.19 11.18
CA GLU A 101 -14.24 -12.09 11.17
C GLU A 101 -13.88 -10.83 12.00
N GLU A 102 -12.69 -10.79 12.61
CA GLU A 102 -12.28 -9.82 13.64
C GLU A 102 -10.92 -9.16 13.30
N THR A 103 -10.67 -8.80 12.03
CA THR A 103 -9.35 -8.25 11.69
C THR A 103 -9.18 -6.78 12.04
N LYS A 104 -8.16 -6.51 12.85
CA LYS A 104 -7.58 -5.17 13.05
C LYS A 104 -7.08 -4.63 11.70
N ARG A 105 -7.50 -3.41 11.37
CA ARG A 105 -7.20 -2.77 10.08
C ARG A 105 -5.80 -2.14 10.11
N HIS A 106 -5.00 -2.39 9.07
CA HIS A 106 -3.73 -1.71 8.82
C HIS A 106 -3.78 -0.98 7.49
N ALA A 107 -3.31 0.26 7.45
CA ALA A 107 -3.14 0.98 6.20
C ALA A 107 -1.70 0.86 5.72
N VAL A 108 -1.53 0.51 4.43
CA VAL A 108 -0.25 0.46 3.72
C VAL A 108 -0.39 1.18 2.38
N LEU A 109 0.73 1.52 1.75
CA LEU A 109 0.73 2.06 0.40
C LEU A 109 1.05 0.94 -0.60
N ILE A 110 0.15 0.65 -1.55
CA ILE A 110 0.51 -0.17 -2.72
C ILE A 110 1.46 0.65 -3.59
N VAL A 111 2.67 0.14 -3.81
CA VAL A 111 3.73 0.81 -4.57
C VAL A 111 4.00 0.15 -5.92
N GLY A 112 3.34 -0.97 -6.20
CA GLY A 112 3.57 -1.69 -7.44
C GLY A 112 2.85 -3.03 -7.51
N TYR A 113 3.08 -3.73 -8.60
CA TYR A 113 2.65 -5.10 -8.82
C TYR A 113 3.61 -5.77 -9.80
N GLY A 114 3.59 -7.11 -9.78
CA GLY A 114 4.39 -7.89 -10.70
C GLY A 114 3.91 -9.34 -10.78
N THR A 115 4.80 -10.16 -11.32
CA THR A 115 4.73 -11.61 -11.34
C THR A 115 6.11 -12.11 -10.95
N ASP A 116 6.19 -13.05 -10.02
CA ASP A 116 7.46 -13.66 -9.62
C ASP A 116 7.93 -14.72 -10.64
N PRO A 117 9.13 -15.30 -10.48
CA PRO A 117 9.64 -16.32 -11.40
C PRO A 117 8.75 -17.57 -11.53
N ASP A 118 7.96 -17.88 -10.50
CA ASP A 118 7.05 -19.02 -10.46
C ASP A 118 5.69 -18.71 -11.11
N GLY A 119 5.53 -17.53 -11.71
CA GLY A 119 4.30 -17.10 -12.37
C GLY A 119 3.23 -16.55 -11.41
N VAL A 120 3.56 -16.38 -10.12
CA VAL A 120 2.63 -15.88 -9.11
C VAL A 120 2.55 -14.36 -9.17
N LYS A 121 1.35 -13.85 -9.44
CA LYS A 121 1.07 -12.42 -9.46
C LYS A 121 1.02 -11.87 -8.05
N TYR A 122 1.61 -10.69 -7.83
CA TYR A 122 1.60 -10.02 -6.54
C TYR A 122 1.27 -8.52 -6.65
N TRP A 123 0.78 -7.96 -5.55
CA TRP A 123 0.91 -6.54 -5.24
C TRP A 123 2.13 -6.33 -4.34
N ARG A 124 2.86 -5.24 -4.54
CA ARG A 124 3.94 -4.80 -3.66
C ARG A 124 3.47 -3.60 -2.86
N PHE A 125 3.77 -3.58 -1.56
CA PHE A 125 3.37 -2.50 -0.68
C PHE A 125 4.52 -2.01 0.21
N LYS A 126 4.48 -0.71 0.53
CA LYS A 126 5.35 -0.07 1.52
C LYS A 126 4.65 -0.08 2.87
N ASN A 127 5.34 -0.61 3.88
CA ASN A 127 4.85 -0.64 5.26
C ASN A 127 5.42 0.53 6.08
N SER A 128 5.12 0.58 7.38
CA SER A 128 5.51 1.64 8.31
C SER A 128 6.16 1.11 9.58
N TRP A 129 6.90 0.01 9.47
CA TRP A 129 7.55 -0.68 10.60
C TRP A 129 9.08 -0.67 10.55
N GLY A 130 9.64 0.23 9.75
CA GLY A 130 11.08 0.32 9.52
C GLY A 130 11.60 -0.75 8.56
N GLU A 131 12.86 -0.57 8.16
CA GLU A 131 13.51 -1.37 7.12
C GLU A 131 13.85 -2.80 7.57
N GLY A 132 13.96 -3.04 8.88
CA GLY A 132 14.22 -4.38 9.44
C GLY A 132 13.02 -5.34 9.37
N TRP A 133 11.85 -4.88 8.94
CA TRP A 133 10.68 -5.72 8.74
C TRP A 133 10.54 -6.14 7.26
N GLY A 134 10.18 -7.39 7.00
CA GLY A 134 9.91 -7.86 5.63
C GLY A 134 11.10 -7.69 4.68
N GLU A 135 10.80 -7.24 3.46
CA GLU A 135 11.76 -7.06 2.37
C GLU A 135 12.26 -5.60 2.36
N GLY A 136 13.05 -5.21 3.37
CA GLY A 136 13.54 -3.83 3.50
C GLY A 136 12.43 -2.84 3.89
N GLY A 137 11.44 -3.28 4.66
CA GLY A 137 10.25 -2.50 5.03
C GLY A 137 9.09 -2.60 4.02
N PHE A 138 9.24 -3.40 2.97
CA PHE A 138 8.22 -3.69 1.98
C PHE A 138 7.69 -5.11 2.12
N GLY A 139 6.53 -5.37 1.52
CA GLY A 139 6.00 -6.72 1.41
C GLY A 139 5.28 -6.98 0.10
N ARG A 140 5.00 -8.27 -0.16
CA ARG A 140 4.24 -8.73 -1.32
C ARG A 140 3.04 -9.56 -0.89
N ILE A 141 1.91 -9.38 -1.56
CA ILE A 141 0.65 -10.11 -1.32
C ILE A 141 0.14 -10.68 -2.63
N ARG A 142 -0.38 -11.91 -2.59
CA ARG A 142 -0.87 -12.59 -3.79
C ARG A 142 -1.99 -11.77 -4.44
N ARG A 143 -1.90 -11.64 -5.76
CA ARG A 143 -2.85 -10.93 -6.60
C ARG A 143 -3.61 -11.93 -7.47
N HIS A 144 -4.86 -11.60 -7.79
CA HIS A 144 -5.79 -12.44 -8.55
C HIS A 144 -6.15 -13.75 -7.83
N VAL A 145 -6.44 -13.65 -6.53
CA VAL A 145 -7.05 -14.75 -5.76
C VAL A 145 -8.55 -14.84 -6.03
N ALA A 146 -9.15 -16.00 -5.76
CA ALA A 146 -10.58 -16.24 -5.98
C ALA A 146 -11.47 -15.39 -5.06
N ASP A 147 -11.03 -15.13 -3.83
CA ASP A 147 -11.74 -14.26 -2.90
C ASP A 147 -11.72 -12.80 -3.39
N LYS A 148 -12.91 -12.23 -3.60
CA LYS A 148 -13.11 -10.85 -4.05
C LYS A 148 -12.61 -9.81 -3.04
N ARG A 149 -12.44 -10.18 -1.78
CA ARG A 149 -11.84 -9.33 -0.73
C ARG A 149 -10.34 -9.16 -0.93
N GLY A 150 -9.69 -10.05 -1.70
CA GLY A 150 -8.24 -10.14 -1.81
C GLY A 150 -7.58 -10.72 -0.55
N VAL A 151 -6.32 -11.14 -0.65
CA VAL A 151 -5.49 -11.52 0.51
C VAL A 151 -5.46 -10.33 1.48
N LEU A 152 -5.56 -10.55 2.80
CA LEU A 152 -5.65 -9.45 3.81
C LEU A 152 -6.84 -8.52 3.67
N GLY A 153 -7.85 -8.88 2.89
CA GLY A 153 -8.99 -8.00 2.70
C GLY A 153 -8.62 -6.66 2.06
N ILE A 154 -7.54 -6.62 1.27
CA ILE A 154 -7.05 -5.39 0.60
C ILE A 154 -8.10 -4.71 -0.28
N PHE A 155 -9.17 -5.42 -0.65
CA PHE A 155 -10.30 -4.92 -1.43
C PHE A 155 -11.61 -4.86 -0.64
N MET A 156 -11.59 -5.06 0.69
CA MET A 156 -12.76 -4.87 1.54
C MET A 156 -13.20 -3.40 1.64
N LYS A 157 -12.29 -2.46 1.34
CA LYS A 157 -12.55 -1.03 1.21
C LYS A 157 -11.95 -0.53 -0.11
N PRO A 158 -12.52 0.50 -0.74
CA PRO A 158 -11.93 1.07 -1.94
C PRO A 158 -10.53 1.61 -1.61
N GLY A 159 -9.59 1.39 -2.53
CA GLY A 159 -8.30 2.06 -2.48
C GLY A 159 -8.50 3.58 -2.61
N LEU A 160 -7.84 4.34 -1.74
CA LEU A 160 -7.83 5.80 -1.79
C LEU A 160 -6.50 6.28 -2.36
N TYR A 161 -6.55 7.34 -3.17
CA TYR A 161 -5.38 7.99 -3.71
C TYR A 161 -5.61 9.50 -3.77
N PRO A 162 -4.60 10.33 -3.44
CA PRO A 162 -4.69 11.77 -3.61
C PRO A 162 -4.63 12.14 -5.10
N VAL A 163 -5.31 13.21 -5.46
CA VAL A 163 -5.21 13.84 -6.79
C VAL A 163 -4.54 15.19 -6.62
N LEU A 164 -3.44 15.39 -7.34
CA LEU A 164 -2.70 16.65 -7.36
C LEU A 164 -2.91 17.32 -8.72
N ASN A 165 -3.63 18.45 -8.71
CA ASN A 165 -3.85 19.31 -9.85
C ASN A 165 -2.95 20.53 -9.69
N ILE A 166 -1.79 20.49 -10.33
CA ILE A 166 -0.82 21.59 -10.42
C ILE A 166 -0.42 21.79 -11.87
#